data_AF-A0A2D6ERJ2-F1
#
_entry.id   AF-A0A2D6ERJ2-F1
#
_cell.length_a   1.000
_cell.length_b   1.000
_cell.length_c   1.000
_cell.angle_alpha   90.00
_cell.angle_beta   90.00
_cell.angle_gamma   90.00
#
_symmetry.space_group_name_H-M   'P 1'
#
loop_
_entity.id
_entity.type
_entity.pdbx_description
1 polymer ?
#
loop_
_entity_poly.entity_id
_entity_poly.type
_entity_poly.pdbx_seq_one_letter_code
_entity_poly.pdbx_strand_id
1 'polypeptide(L)'
;MEDNLALRATVLRGIRAYFAEHGYLEVETLIRIPAPAPENAIDADFSGELFWLTSPELQMKRLLSSGYSRIFQICKCFRQAERGSRHLPEFTMFKWYCSKSN
;
A
#
# COMPACT_ATOMS: atom_id res chain seq x y z
N MET A 1 -7.60 11.05 22.21
CA MET A 1 -8.09 10.21 21.08
C MET A 1 -8.21 11.04 19.81
N GLU A 2 -8.82 12.23 19.90
CA GLU A 2 -8.81 13.25 18.84
C GLU A 2 -7.38 13.62 18.39
N ASP A 3 -6.45 13.74 19.34
CA ASP A 3 -5.03 14.04 19.05
C ASP A 3 -4.34 12.98 18.16
N ASN A 4 -4.67 11.70 18.32
CA ASN A 4 -4.04 10.62 17.53
C ASN A 4 -4.56 10.61 16.09
N LEU A 5 -5.85 10.89 15.89
CA LEU A 5 -6.43 11.00 14.56
C LEU A 5 -5.95 12.27 13.84
N ALA A 6 -5.84 13.39 14.56
CA ALA A 6 -5.25 14.62 14.06
C ALA A 6 -3.78 14.43 13.67
N LEU A 7 -2.99 13.77 14.53
CA LEU A 7 -1.59 13.41 14.24
C LEU A 7 -1.50 12.52 13.00
N ARG A 8 -2.33 11.48 12.90
CA ARG A 8 -2.39 10.62 11.71
C ARG A 8 -2.68 11.44 10.44
N ALA A 9 -3.66 12.34 10.49
CA ALA A 9 -3.98 13.19 9.34
C ALA A 9 -2.80 14.09 8.96
N THR A 10 -2.10 14.66 9.95
CA THR A 10 -0.88 15.46 9.74
C THR A 10 0.24 14.65 9.11
N VAL A 11 0.49 13.42 9.58
CA VAL A 11 1.49 12.50 9.00
C VAL A 11 1.16 12.19 7.54
N LEU A 12 -0.10 11.84 7.23
CA LEU A 12 -0.51 11.54 5.86
C LEU A 12 -0.38 12.75 4.93
N ARG A 13 -0.69 13.97 5.40
CA ARG A 13 -0.46 15.20 4.63
C ARG A 13 1.03 15.43 4.38
N GLY A 14 1.88 15.25 5.40
CA GLY A 14 3.33 15.41 5.27
C GLY A 14 3.95 14.43 4.28
N ILE A 15 3.53 13.16 4.31
CA ILE A 15 3.98 12.14 3.34
C ILE A 15 3.61 12.58 1.91
N ARG A 16 2.35 12.98 1.67
CA ARG A 16 1.91 13.42 0.34
C ARG A 16 2.65 14.65 -0.15
N ALA A 17 2.82 15.66 0.71
CA ALA A 17 3.55 16.88 0.38
C ALA A 17 5.00 16.56 -0.03
N TYR A 18 5.71 15.77 0.79
CA TYR A 18 7.08 15.37 0.50
C TYR A 18 7.19 14.63 -0.85
N PHE A 19 6.34 13.63 -1.10
CA PHE A 19 6.40 12.85 -2.34
C PHE A 19 6.03 13.69 -3.57
N ALA A 20 5.06 14.61 -3.45
CA ALA A 20 4.70 15.55 -4.50
C ALA A 20 5.86 16.51 -4.84
N GLU A 21 6.53 17.08 -3.83
CA GLU A 21 7.70 17.96 -4.00
C GLU A 21 8.89 17.24 -4.67
N HIS A 22 9.01 15.92 -4.50
CA HIS A 22 10.08 15.10 -5.07
C HIS A 22 9.70 14.44 -6.42
N GLY A 23 8.57 14.86 -7.02
CA GLY A 23 8.13 14.43 -8.34
C GLY A 23 7.60 13.00 -8.39
N TYR A 24 7.08 12.48 -7.28
CA TYR A 24 6.36 11.20 -7.30
C TYR A 24 4.89 11.39 -7.62
N LEU A 25 4.36 10.47 -8.43
CA LEU A 25 2.94 10.38 -8.75
C LEU A 25 2.22 9.51 -7.71
N GLU A 26 1.19 10.04 -7.04
CA GLU A 26 0.27 9.23 -6.24
C GLU A 26 -0.58 8.38 -7.19
N VAL A 27 -0.56 7.05 -7.02
CA VAL A 27 -1.31 6.10 -7.83
C VAL A 27 -2.27 5.29 -6.97
N GLU A 28 -3.32 4.75 -7.59
CA GLU A 28 -4.22 3.80 -6.98
C GLU A 28 -4.22 2.49 -7.79
N THR A 29 -4.23 1.36 -7.10
CA THR A 29 -4.30 0.02 -7.68
C THR A 29 -5.45 -0.75 -7.06
N LEU A 30 -5.89 -1.85 -7.71
CA LEU A 30 -7.07 -2.61 -7.28
C LEU A 30 -6.91 -3.13 -5.84
N ILE A 31 -7.96 -2.96 -5.03
CA ILE A 31 -8.05 -3.52 -3.66
C ILE A 31 -8.47 -5.00 -3.67
N ARG A 32 -9.19 -5.45 -4.70
CA ARG A 32 -9.48 -6.86 -4.95
C ARG A 32 -8.64 -7.33 -6.13
N ILE A 33 -7.81 -8.35 -5.91
CA ILE A 33 -6.83 -8.83 -6.88
C ILE A 33 -7.12 -10.28 -7.28
N PRO A 34 -6.82 -10.66 -8.53
CA PRO A 34 -7.07 -12.03 -9.01
C PRO A 34 -6.15 -13.06 -8.37
N ALA A 35 -4.96 -12.65 -7.95
CA ALA A 35 -4.01 -13.49 -7.24
C ALA A 35 -3.11 -12.63 -6.34
N PRO A 36 -2.81 -13.08 -5.10
CA PRO A 36 -1.85 -12.42 -4.23
C PRO A 36 -0.42 -12.64 -4.71
N ALA A 37 0.51 -11.84 -4.19
CA ALA A 37 1.94 -12.11 -4.35
C ALA A 37 2.29 -13.42 -3.61
N PRO A 38 3.20 -14.26 -4.14
CA PRO A 38 3.64 -15.48 -3.49
C PRO A 38 4.59 -15.16 -2.33
N GLU A 39 4.03 -14.77 -1.19
CA GLU A 39 4.76 -14.46 0.03
C GLU A 39 4.46 -15.52 1.10
N ASN A 40 5.45 -16.37 1.43
CA ASN A 40 5.29 -17.55 2.30
C ASN A 40 4.76 -17.24 3.72
N ALA A 41 4.89 -15.99 4.17
CA ALA A 41 4.50 -15.57 5.52
C ALA A 41 3.20 -14.76 5.55
N ILE A 42 2.53 -14.59 4.41
CA ILE A 42 1.33 -13.75 4.32
C ILE A 42 0.15 -14.59 3.83
N ASP A 43 -0.82 -14.76 4.74
CA ASP A 43 -2.11 -15.36 4.41
C ASP A 43 -3.05 -14.30 3.81
N ALA A 44 -3.26 -14.40 2.50
CA ALA A 44 -4.23 -13.60 1.77
C ALA A 44 -5.65 -14.12 2.02
N ASP A 45 -6.57 -13.22 2.38
CA ASP A 45 -7.98 -13.57 2.60
C ASP A 45 -8.78 -13.46 1.29
N PHE A 46 -9.83 -14.28 1.16
CA PHE A 46 -10.69 -14.29 0.00
C PHE A 46 -11.69 -13.12 0.01
N SER A 47 -12.00 -12.61 -1.19
CA SER A 47 -13.01 -11.60 -1.46
C SER A 47 -13.95 -12.12 -2.57
N GLY A 48 -14.76 -13.12 -2.23
CA GLY A 48 -15.53 -13.88 -3.21
C GLY A 48 -14.60 -14.74 -4.07
N GLU A 49 -14.65 -14.58 -5.39
CA GLU A 49 -13.76 -15.27 -6.35
C GLU A 49 -12.38 -14.61 -6.48
N LEU A 50 -12.14 -13.48 -5.80
CA LEU A 50 -10.89 -12.73 -5.79
C LEU A 50 -10.22 -12.81 -4.42
N PHE A 51 -9.11 -12.09 -4.25
CA PHE A 51 -8.39 -11.94 -2.99
C PHE A 51 -8.37 -10.47 -2.55
N TRP A 52 -8.36 -10.24 -1.24
CA TRP A 52 -8.05 -8.92 -0.71
C TRP A 52 -6.56 -8.60 -0.89
N LEU A 53 -6.27 -7.33 -1.19
CA LEU A 53 -4.90 -6.85 -1.40
C LEU A 53 -4.05 -6.99 -0.13
N THR A 54 -2.98 -7.79 -0.19
CA THR A 54 -2.02 -7.95 0.91
C THR A 54 -0.87 -6.93 0.88
N SER A 55 -0.52 -6.44 -0.31
CA SER A 55 0.41 -5.35 -0.60
C SER A 55 0.21 -4.87 -2.04
N PRO A 56 0.29 -3.56 -2.36
CA PRO A 56 0.19 -3.05 -3.74
C PRO A 56 1.43 -3.35 -4.59
N GLU A 57 2.42 -4.08 -4.07
CA GLU A 57 3.71 -4.38 -4.70
C GLU A 57 3.61 -4.76 -6.18
N LEU A 58 2.91 -5.85 -6.48
CA LEU A 58 2.93 -6.44 -7.81
C LEU A 58 2.29 -5.52 -8.84
N GLN A 59 1.21 -4.83 -8.44
CA GLN A 59 0.49 -3.90 -9.30
C GLN A 59 1.32 -2.63 -9.54
N MET A 60 1.95 -2.09 -8.50
CA MET A 60 2.83 -0.94 -8.65
C MET A 60 4.06 -1.27 -9.49
N LYS A 61 4.64 -2.47 -9.37
CA LYS A 61 5.74 -2.92 -10.25
C LYS A 61 5.31 -3.00 -11.71
N ARG A 62 4.04 -3.38 -12.01
CA ARG A 62 3.52 -3.33 -13.39
C ARG A 62 3.48 -1.89 -13.92
N LEU A 63 3.08 -0.91 -13.10
CA LEU A 63 3.16 0.50 -13.47
C LEU A 63 4.61 0.93 -13.70
N LEU A 64 5.53 0.54 -12.82
CA LEU A 64 6.96 0.80 -12.99
C LEU A 64 7.49 0.26 -14.32
N SER A 65 7.16 -0.99 -14.66
CA SER A 65 7.50 -1.62 -15.93
C SER A 65 6.84 -0.95 -17.14
N SER A 66 5.71 -0.28 -16.94
CA SER A 66 5.00 0.49 -17.98
C SER A 66 5.57 1.90 -18.20
N GLY A 67 6.65 2.26 -17.50
CA GLY A 67 7.36 3.53 -17.67
C GLY A 67 7.14 4.57 -16.56
N TYR A 68 6.32 4.27 -15.55
CA TYR A 68 6.11 5.19 -14.41
C TYR A 68 7.30 5.13 -13.44
N SER A 69 8.23 6.06 -13.58
CA SER A 69 9.53 6.01 -12.89
C SER A 69 9.52 6.40 -11.41
N ARG A 70 8.54 7.17 -10.93
CA ARG A 70 8.41 7.61 -9.53
C ARG A 70 6.95 7.58 -9.12
N ILE A 71 6.56 6.57 -8.36
CA ILE A 71 5.18 6.37 -7.93
C ILE A 71 5.11 6.06 -6.44
N PHE A 72 4.01 6.46 -5.80
CA PHE A 72 3.68 6.05 -4.44
C PHE A 72 2.19 5.78 -4.29
N GLN A 73 1.83 4.98 -3.31
CA GLN A 73 0.44 4.66 -2.98
C GLN A 73 0.28 4.57 -1.47
N ILE A 74 -0.80 5.15 -0.95
CA ILE A 74 -1.29 4.96 0.42
C ILE A 74 -2.63 4.23 0.31
N CYS A 75 -2.70 2.97 0.73
CA CYS A 75 -3.92 2.17 0.57
C CYS A 75 -4.16 1.23 1.74
N LYS A 76 -5.34 0.61 1.74
CA LYS A 76 -5.67 -0.46 2.69
C LYS A 76 -5.07 -1.79 2.20
N CYS A 77 -4.51 -2.52 3.13
CA CYS A 77 -4.05 -3.89 2.94
C CYS A 77 -4.68 -4.80 3.98
N PHE A 78 -4.87 -6.05 3.60
CA PHE A 78 -5.58 -7.06 4.36
C PHE A 78 -4.70 -8.29 4.52
N ARG A 79 -4.53 -8.78 5.75
CA ARG A 79 -3.76 -10.00 6.07
C ARG A 79 -4.49 -10.75 7.17
N GLN A 80 -4.96 -11.95 6.88
CA GLN A 80 -5.94 -12.63 7.74
C GLN A 80 -5.37 -13.01 9.12
N ALA A 81 -4.11 -13.46 9.13
CA ALA A 81 -3.41 -13.98 10.29
C ALA A 81 -2.88 -12.89 11.25
N GLU A 82 -2.83 -11.63 10.82
CA GLU A 82 -2.30 -10.50 11.60
C GLU A 82 -3.31 -10.05 12.66
N ARG A 83 -3.40 -10.80 13.77
CA ARG A 83 -4.33 -10.53 14.88
C ARG A 83 -3.61 -10.48 16.23
N GLY A 84 -3.81 -9.41 16.98
CA GLY A 84 -3.32 -9.27 18.35
C GLY A 84 -3.32 -7.84 18.84
N SER A 85 -2.75 -7.58 20.02
CA SER A 85 -2.70 -6.22 20.61
C SER A 85 -1.91 -5.21 19.77
N ARG A 86 -1.08 -5.69 18.83
CA ARG A 86 -0.26 -4.87 17.92
C ARG A 86 -0.61 -5.08 16.45
N HIS A 87 -1.53 -5.97 16.12
CA HIS A 87 -1.81 -6.39 14.75
C HIS A 87 -3.31 -6.37 14.48
N LEU A 88 -3.69 -5.66 13.41
CA LEU A 88 -5.03 -5.66 12.87
C LEU A 88 -5.01 -6.27 11.46
N PRO A 89 -6.03 -7.05 11.09
CA PRO A 89 -6.08 -7.69 9.78
C PRO A 89 -6.27 -6.67 8.65
N GLU A 90 -6.75 -5.47 8.95
CA GLU A 90 -6.80 -4.33 8.04
C GLU A 90 -5.88 -3.21 8.54
N PHE A 91 -5.00 -2.72 7.67
CA PHE A 91 -4.11 -1.62 7.99
C PHE A 91 -3.83 -0.73 6.78
N THR A 92 -3.27 0.46 7.01
CA THR A 92 -2.85 1.36 5.94
C THR A 92 -1.38 1.13 5.63
N MET A 93 -1.07 0.81 4.37
CA MET A 93 0.28 0.68 3.87
C MET A 93 0.63 1.90 3.02
N PHE A 94 1.80 2.48 3.28
CA PHE A 94 2.46 3.41 2.38
C PHE A 94 3.54 2.63 1.62
N LYS A 95 3.55 2.73 0.29
CA LYS A 95 4.54 2.07 -0.57
C LYS A 95 4.95 3.00 -1.71
N TRP A 96 6.20 2.95 -2.11
CA TRP A 96 6.74 3.77 -3.20
C TRP A 96 7.78 2.99 -4.01
N TYR A 97 7.95 3.40 -5.26
CA TYR A 97 8.96 2.87 -6.18
C TYR A 97 9.63 4.02 -6.94
N CYS A 98 10.94 3.88 -7.17
CA CYS A 98 11.71 4.74 -8.06
C CYS A 98 12.54 3.85 -9.00
N SER A 99 12.48 4.06 -10.32
CA SER A 99 13.28 3.31 -11.30
C SER A 99 14.74 3.78 -11.38
N LYS A 100 15.06 4.92 -10.76
CA LYS A 100 16.40 5.50 -10.69
C LYS A 100 16.78 5.73 -9.23
N SER A 101 17.13 4.67 -8.53
CA SER A 101 17.88 4.77 -7.28
C SER A 101 19.35 4.45 -7.60
N ASN A 102 20.18 5.49 -7.66
CA ASN A 102 21.61 5.33 -7.42
C ASN A 102 21.82 5.13 -5.92
#